data_AF-A0AAW6RAS8-F1
#
_entry.id   AF-A0AAW6RAS8-F1
#
_cell.length_a   1.000
_cell.length_b   1.000
_cell.length_c   1.000
_cell.angle_alpha   90.00
_cell.angle_beta   90.00
_cell.angle_gamma   90.00
#
_symmetry.space_group_name_H-M   'P 1'
#
loop_
_entity.id
_entity.type
_entity.pdbx_description
1 polymer ?
#
loop_
_entity_poly.entity_id
_entity_poly.type
_entity_poly.pdbx_seq_one_letter_code
_entity_poly.pdbx_strand_id
1 'polypeptide(L)'
;MTVQLDTPRNAVTIGRPGFQVAIAGDAVAQTFPIIVRRETLRDAQRARSLLRAGTHDQANFVVALEIEVAIAPNAASARAAVEQAGIAADNSDTIRYVGTTHGLITLLRDIYAAEVADAVILVPIDGSATDSRIREQVLPAFADIRHRVA
;
A
#
# COMPACT_ATOMS: atom_id res chain seq x y z
N MET A 1 -11.72 -40.68 3.14
CA MET A 1 -12.70 -40.05 2.23
C MET A 1 -12.41 -38.56 2.25
N THR A 2 -11.95 -38.04 1.13
CA THR A 2 -11.25 -36.76 0.95
C THR A 2 -12.16 -35.55 1.14
N VAL A 3 -11.72 -34.58 1.94
CA VAL A 3 -12.38 -33.27 2.11
C VAL A 3 -12.09 -32.44 0.86
N GLN A 4 -13.14 -32.12 0.12
CA GLN A 4 -13.08 -31.22 -1.04
C GLN A 4 -13.09 -29.78 -0.52
N LEU A 5 -11.92 -29.13 -0.56
CA LEU A 5 -11.79 -27.69 -0.35
C LEU A 5 -12.39 -27.00 -1.57
N ASP A 6 -13.60 -26.47 -1.41
CA ASP A 6 -14.24 -25.62 -2.40
C ASP A 6 -13.43 -24.32 -2.49
N THR A 7 -12.50 -24.26 -3.45
CA THR A 7 -11.77 -23.05 -3.77
C THR A 7 -12.78 -22.02 -4.28
N PRO A 8 -13.01 -20.89 -3.59
CA PRO A 8 -13.96 -19.89 -4.08
C PRO A 8 -13.46 -19.39 -5.44
N ARG A 9 -14.31 -19.57 -6.46
CA ARG A 9 -14.09 -19.05 -7.81
C ARG A 9 -13.99 -17.53 -7.70
N ASN A 10 -12.78 -17.00 -7.85
CA ASN A 10 -12.52 -15.57 -7.94
C ASN A 10 -13.47 -14.99 -8.98
N ALA A 11 -14.37 -14.12 -8.53
CA ALA A 11 -15.17 -13.29 -9.42
C ALA A 11 -14.19 -12.48 -10.27
N VAL A 12 -14.17 -12.74 -11.57
CA VAL A 12 -13.42 -11.91 -12.52
C VAL A 12 -14.13 -10.57 -12.58
N THR A 13 -13.68 -9.62 -11.76
CA THR A 13 -14.17 -8.25 -11.78
C THR A 13 -13.70 -7.63 -13.09
N ILE A 14 -14.63 -7.38 -14.02
CA ILE A 14 -14.37 -6.60 -15.24
C ILE A 14 -14.37 -5.12 -14.83
N GLY A 15 -13.31 -4.70 -14.14
CA GLY A 15 -13.17 -3.36 -13.56
C GLY A 15 -11.80 -3.22 -12.87
N ARG A 16 -11.34 -1.97 -12.64
CA ARG A 16 -10.07 -1.74 -11.92
C ARG A 16 -10.11 -2.50 -10.57
N PRO A 17 -9.05 -3.24 -10.20
CA PRO A 17 -8.99 -3.87 -8.89
C PRO A 17 -9.12 -2.80 -7.79
N GLY A 18 -9.81 -3.15 -6.70
CA GLY A 18 -9.95 -2.26 -5.54
C GLY A 18 -8.58 -1.93 -4.96
N PHE A 19 -8.35 -0.67 -4.61
CA PHE A 19 -7.08 -0.23 -4.03
C PHE A 19 -6.86 -0.84 -2.65
N GLN A 20 -5.74 -1.56 -2.47
CA GLN A 20 -5.48 -2.29 -1.23
C GLN A 20 -4.40 -1.59 -0.41
N VAL A 21 -4.63 -1.42 0.89
CA VAL A 21 -3.65 -0.83 1.81
C VAL A 21 -3.44 -1.80 2.97
N ALA A 22 -2.18 -2.09 3.28
CA ALA A 22 -1.80 -2.97 4.39
C ALA A 22 -0.60 -2.38 5.14
N ILE A 23 -0.37 -2.86 6.36
CA ILE A 23 0.83 -2.55 7.13
C ILE A 23 1.85 -3.67 6.92
N ALA A 24 3.13 -3.31 6.85
CA ALA A 24 4.21 -4.29 6.80
C ALA A 24 4.14 -5.25 8.00
N GLY A 25 4.19 -6.55 7.73
CA GLY A 25 4.05 -7.61 8.74
C GLY A 25 2.62 -8.12 8.95
N ASP A 26 1.59 -7.43 8.47
CA ASP A 26 0.21 -7.94 8.54
C ASP A 26 -0.02 -9.10 7.55
N ALA A 27 -0.92 -10.03 7.89
CA ALA A 27 -1.27 -11.18 7.05
C ALA A 27 -1.81 -10.76 5.67
N VAL A 28 -2.49 -9.62 5.58
CA VAL A 28 -3.00 -9.07 4.30
C VAL A 28 -1.85 -8.71 3.36
N ALA A 29 -0.75 -8.16 3.87
CA ALA A 29 0.43 -7.86 3.04
C ALA A 29 1.05 -9.12 2.43
N GLN A 30 0.91 -10.27 3.10
CA GLN A 30 1.41 -11.57 2.64
C GLN A 30 0.51 -12.23 1.57
N THR A 31 -0.72 -11.75 1.41
CA THR A 31 -1.66 -12.25 0.39
C THR A 31 -1.55 -11.55 -0.96
N PHE A 32 -0.69 -10.53 -1.09
CA PHE A 32 -0.51 -9.83 -2.36
C PHE A 32 0.29 -10.69 -3.34
N PRO A 33 -0.31 -11.09 -4.50
CA PRO A 33 0.23 -12.14 -5.34
C PRO A 33 1.56 -11.78 -6.01
N ILE A 34 1.86 -10.48 -6.20
CA ILE A 34 3.14 -9.99 -6.75
C ILE A 34 3.57 -8.71 -6.04
N ILE A 35 4.49 -8.83 -5.09
CA ILE A 35 5.09 -7.66 -4.44
C ILE A 35 6.24 -7.18 -5.33
N VAL A 36 5.97 -6.21 -6.21
CA VAL A 36 7.05 -5.53 -6.94
C VAL A 36 7.66 -4.49 -5.99
N ARG A 37 8.58 -4.93 -5.12
CA ARG A 37 9.41 -4.02 -4.33
C ARG A 37 10.22 -3.18 -5.31
N ARG A 38 9.87 -1.90 -5.42
CA ARG A 38 10.54 -0.95 -6.30
C ARG A 38 10.94 0.25 -5.50
N GLU A 39 12.18 0.62 -5.73
CA GLU A 39 12.86 1.68 -5.02
C GLU A 39 12.27 3.05 -5.43
N THR A 40 11.70 3.14 -6.63
CA THR A 40 11.09 4.39 -7.13
C THR A 40 9.70 4.19 -7.72
N LEU A 41 8.87 5.26 -7.65
CA LEU A 41 7.57 5.33 -8.34
C LEU A 41 7.69 5.06 -9.84
N ARG A 42 8.81 5.48 -10.45
CA ARG A 42 9.07 5.33 -11.88
C ARG A 42 9.33 3.87 -12.25
N ASP A 43 10.01 3.13 -11.39
CA ASP A 43 10.24 1.69 -11.59
C ASP A 43 8.98 0.88 -11.33
N ALA A 44 8.13 1.29 -10.38
CA ALA A 44 6.79 0.73 -10.20
C ALA A 44 5.93 0.92 -11.46
N GLN A 45 5.88 2.14 -12.01
CA GLN A 45 5.14 2.46 -13.23
C GLN A 45 5.66 1.70 -14.47
N ARG A 46 6.99 1.55 -14.59
CA ARG A 46 7.62 0.77 -15.67
C ARG A 46 7.32 -0.72 -15.52
N ALA A 47 7.44 -1.29 -14.32
CA ALA A 47 7.11 -2.69 -14.07
C ALA A 47 5.65 -3.00 -14.37
N ARG A 48 4.72 -2.12 -13.95
CA ARG A 48 3.30 -2.23 -14.27
C ARG A 48 3.04 -2.22 -15.78
N SER A 49 3.66 -1.28 -16.49
CA SER A 49 3.55 -1.17 -17.96
C SER A 49 4.08 -2.43 -18.66
N LEU A 50 5.21 -2.99 -18.21
CA LEU A 50 5.80 -4.19 -18.78
C LEU A 50 4.95 -5.45 -18.51
N LEU A 51 4.42 -5.60 -17.29
CA LEU A 51 3.55 -6.70 -16.92
C LEU A 51 2.23 -6.68 -17.72
N ARG A 52 1.66 -5.49 -17.95
CA ARG A 52 0.45 -5.31 -18.76
C ARG A 52 0.67 -5.54 -20.25
N ALA A 53 1.86 -5.23 -20.77
CA ALA A 53 2.20 -5.45 -22.17
C ALA A 53 2.50 -6.93 -22.50
N GLY A 54 2.92 -7.73 -21.51
CA GLY A 54 3.41 -9.10 -21.72
C GLY A 54 2.42 -10.23 -21.50
N THR A 55 1.28 -10.03 -20.82
CA THR A 55 0.43 -11.14 -20.34
C THR A 55 -1.06 -10.90 -20.59
N HIS A 56 -1.74 -11.89 -21.17
CA HIS A 56 -3.19 -11.88 -21.45
C HIS A 56 -4.07 -11.99 -20.19
N ASP A 57 -3.47 -12.08 -19.00
CA ASP A 57 -4.16 -12.32 -17.73
C ASP A 57 -4.01 -11.12 -16.79
N GLN A 58 -4.45 -9.95 -17.25
CA GLN A 58 -4.35 -8.68 -16.52
C GLN A 58 -5.14 -8.67 -15.20
N ALA A 59 -5.99 -9.67 -14.96
CA ALA A 59 -6.81 -9.81 -13.76
C ALA A 59 -6.03 -10.33 -12.55
N ASN A 60 -4.84 -10.94 -12.76
CA ASN A 60 -4.11 -11.67 -11.70
C ASN A 60 -2.84 -10.96 -11.20
N PHE A 61 -2.56 -9.73 -11.65
CA PHE A 61 -1.36 -8.97 -11.25
C PHE A 61 -1.75 -7.75 -10.39
N VAL A 62 -1.29 -7.71 -9.14
CA VAL A 62 -1.44 -6.55 -8.24
C VAL A 62 -0.05 -5.96 -8.02
N VAL A 63 0.18 -4.69 -8.35
CA VAL A 63 1.45 -4.02 -8.05
C VAL A 63 1.37 -3.38 -6.66
N ALA A 64 2.18 -3.86 -5.72
CA ALA A 64 2.29 -3.30 -4.38
C ALA A 64 3.50 -2.36 -4.24
N LEU A 65 3.28 -1.13 -3.77
CA LEU A 65 4.33 -0.16 -3.46
C LEU A 65 4.59 -0.12 -1.95
N GLU A 66 5.85 -0.16 -1.54
CA GLU A 66 6.24 -0.01 -0.14
C GLU A 66 6.52 1.47 0.16
N ILE A 67 5.99 1.98 1.27
CA ILE A 67 6.15 3.36 1.70
C ILE A 67 6.51 3.38 3.17
N GLU A 68 7.62 4.02 3.50
CA GLU A 68 7.99 4.36 4.87
C GLU A 68 7.13 5.50 5.38
N VAL A 69 6.56 5.36 6.57
CA VAL A 69 5.54 6.29 7.10
C VAL A 69 5.86 6.69 8.53
N ALA A 70 5.82 8.00 8.77
CA ALA A 70 5.71 8.59 10.10
C ALA A 70 4.54 9.58 10.12
N ILE A 71 3.54 9.34 10.98
CA ILE A 71 2.36 10.21 11.09
C ILE A 71 2.10 10.66 12.51
N ALA A 72 1.79 11.96 12.62
CA ALA A 72 1.42 12.60 13.87
C ALA A 72 0.23 13.56 13.63
N PRO A 73 -0.36 14.12 14.70
CA PRO A 73 -1.47 15.10 14.56
C PRO A 73 -1.09 16.33 13.72
N ASN A 74 0.19 16.69 13.68
CA ASN A 74 0.72 17.75 12.83
C ASN A 74 2.08 17.34 12.26
N ALA A 75 2.46 17.95 11.13
CA ALA A 75 3.68 17.57 10.41
C ALA A 75 4.97 17.88 11.17
N ALA A 76 4.98 18.91 12.02
CA ALA A 76 6.15 19.24 12.84
C ALA A 76 6.44 18.13 13.87
N SER A 77 5.41 17.62 14.53
CA SER A 77 5.52 16.50 15.46
C SER A 77 5.95 15.21 14.76
N ALA A 78 5.49 14.96 13.52
CA ALA A 78 5.92 13.78 12.76
C ALA A 78 7.42 13.84 12.43
N ARG A 79 7.91 15.02 12.00
CA ARG A 79 9.36 15.22 11.77
C ARG A 79 10.18 15.04 13.04
N ALA A 80 9.72 15.63 14.14
CA ALA A 80 10.38 15.46 15.44
C ALA A 80 10.44 14.00 15.88
N ALA A 81 9.40 13.20 15.61
CA ALA A 81 9.39 11.77 15.93
C ALA A 81 10.42 10.99 15.10
N VAL A 82 10.55 11.30 13.80
CA VAL A 82 11.57 10.70 12.91
C VAL A 82 12.98 11.07 13.37
N GLU A 83 13.22 12.33 13.73
CA GLU A 83 14.50 12.80 14.28
C GLU A 83 14.84 12.09 15.60
N GLN A 84 13.88 11.98 16.52
CA GLN A 84 14.04 11.28 17.80
C GLN A 84 14.31 9.78 17.63
N ALA A 85 13.71 9.16 16.61
CA ALA A 85 13.96 7.76 16.28
C ALA A 85 15.34 7.54 15.61
N GLY A 86 16.10 8.59 15.33
CA GLY A 86 17.41 8.50 14.69
C GLY A 86 17.37 7.97 13.26
N ILE A 87 16.21 8.08 12.60
CA ILE A 87 16.01 7.58 11.23
C ILE A 87 16.72 8.55 10.27
N ALA A 88 17.82 8.10 9.65
CA ALA A 88 18.58 8.91 8.71
C ALA A 88 17.74 9.30 7.48
N ALA A 89 17.89 10.54 7.01
CA ALA A 89 17.12 11.08 5.88
C ALA A 89 17.48 10.46 4.51
N ASP A 90 18.69 9.89 4.37
CA ASP A 90 19.34 9.77 3.04
C ASP A 90 19.62 8.35 2.52
N ASN A 91 19.24 7.28 3.24
CA ASN A 91 19.65 5.92 2.87
C ASN A 91 18.51 4.96 2.51
N SER A 92 17.27 5.43 2.42
CA SER A 92 16.18 4.58 1.98
C SER A 92 15.95 4.78 0.49
N ASP A 93 16.24 3.74 -0.28
CA ASP A 93 15.75 3.58 -1.64
C ASP A 93 14.22 3.42 -1.67
N THR A 94 13.49 3.63 -0.56
CA THR A 94 12.03 3.52 -0.48
C THR A 94 11.41 4.89 -0.25
N ILE A 95 10.24 5.13 -0.83
CA ILE A 95 9.51 6.40 -0.68
C ILE A 95 9.14 6.60 0.79
N ARG A 96 9.43 7.79 1.32
CA ARG A 96 9.11 8.16 2.70
C ARG A 96 8.05 9.26 2.75
N TYR A 97 7.02 9.03 3.55
CA TYR A 97 6.02 10.01 3.92
C TYR A 97 6.13 10.40 5.40
N VAL A 98 6.34 11.69 5.66
CA VAL A 98 6.36 12.26 7.02
C VAL A 98 5.33 13.38 7.09
N GLY A 99 4.29 13.21 7.91
CA GLY A 99 3.22 14.19 7.94
C GLY A 99 2.03 13.83 8.80
N THR A 100 0.84 14.06 8.27
CA THR A 100 -0.43 13.84 8.97
C THR A 100 -1.18 12.66 8.39
N THR A 101 -2.11 12.09 9.17
CA THR A 101 -2.99 11.03 8.69
C THR A 101 -3.77 11.48 7.43
N HIS A 102 -4.30 12.71 7.45
CA HIS A 102 -5.07 13.24 6.32
C HIS A 102 -4.21 13.35 5.06
N GLY A 103 -3.00 13.88 5.17
CA GLY A 103 -2.10 13.98 4.02
C GLY A 103 -1.69 12.62 3.47
N LEU A 104 -1.51 11.60 4.33
CA LEU A 104 -1.23 10.24 3.89
C LEU A 104 -2.41 9.66 3.10
N ILE A 105 -3.64 9.82 3.58
CA ILE A 105 -4.83 9.33 2.87
C ILE A 105 -4.94 9.96 1.48
N THR A 106 -4.67 11.26 1.36
CA THR A 106 -4.68 11.96 0.07
C THR A 106 -3.59 11.43 -0.86
N LEU A 107 -2.35 11.29 -0.37
CA LEU A 107 -1.25 10.71 -1.16
C LEU A 107 -1.59 9.31 -1.69
N LEU A 108 -2.17 8.47 -0.86
CA LEU A 108 -2.58 7.12 -1.24
C LEU A 108 -3.67 7.13 -2.33
N ARG A 109 -4.64 8.06 -2.24
CA ARG A 109 -5.64 8.26 -3.29
C ARG A 109 -5.02 8.77 -4.59
N ASP A 110 -4.04 9.65 -4.51
CA ASP A 110 -3.33 10.18 -5.69
C ASP A 110 -2.51 9.08 -6.38
N ILE A 111 -1.84 8.21 -5.62
CA ILE A 111 -1.13 7.03 -6.15
C ILE A 111 -2.09 6.11 -6.92
N TYR A 112 -3.29 5.87 -6.36
CA TYR A 112 -4.31 5.08 -7.03
C TYR A 112 -4.87 5.77 -8.28
N ALA A 113 -5.14 7.08 -8.20
CA ALA A 113 -5.70 7.86 -9.30
C ALA A 113 -4.71 7.99 -10.47
N ALA A 114 -3.42 8.16 -10.18
CA ALA A 114 -2.33 8.18 -11.16
C ALA A 114 -1.98 6.77 -11.69
N GLU A 115 -2.68 5.74 -11.22
CA GLU A 115 -2.46 4.34 -11.56
C GLU A 115 -1.02 3.84 -11.37
N VAL A 116 -0.33 4.32 -10.33
CA VAL A 116 1.07 3.93 -10.08
C VAL A 116 1.14 2.55 -9.42
N ALA A 117 0.22 2.25 -8.51
CA ALA A 117 0.15 0.98 -7.80
C ALA A 117 -1.30 0.58 -7.52
N ASP A 118 -1.56 -0.73 -7.48
CA ASP A 118 -2.87 -1.30 -7.17
C ASP A 118 -2.96 -1.65 -5.66
N ALA A 119 -1.81 -1.74 -4.98
CA ALA A 119 -1.70 -1.90 -3.53
C ALA A 119 -0.57 -1.05 -2.94
N VAL A 120 -0.67 -0.73 -1.65
CA VAL A 120 0.39 -0.07 -0.87
C VAL A 120 0.61 -0.79 0.45
N ILE A 121 1.89 -0.97 0.78
CA ILE A 121 2.35 -1.49 2.07
C ILE A 121 2.98 -0.33 2.84
N LEU A 122 2.40 0.00 3.99
CA LEU A 122 2.88 1.06 4.87
C LEU A 122 3.85 0.47 5.90
N VAL A 123 5.03 1.06 6.02
CA VAL A 123 6.08 0.67 6.97
C VAL A 123 6.20 1.77 8.03
N PRO A 124 5.70 1.58 9.26
CA PRO A 124 5.89 2.54 10.36
C PRO A 124 7.38 2.67 10.71
N ILE A 125 7.95 3.88 10.63
CA ILE A 125 9.39 4.10 10.89
C ILE A 125 9.70 4.77 12.24
N ASP A 126 8.74 5.48 12.83
CA ASP A 126 8.89 6.19 14.11
C ASP A 126 8.24 5.42 15.29
N GLY A 127 7.84 4.16 15.06
CA GLY A 127 7.41 3.22 16.10
C GLY A 127 5.89 3.01 16.22
N SER A 128 5.46 2.51 17.39
CA SER A 128 4.09 2.00 17.63
C SER A 128 3.00 3.06 17.54
N ALA A 129 3.34 4.34 17.73
CA ALA A 129 2.37 5.44 17.64
C ALA A 129 1.85 5.65 16.21
N THR A 130 2.73 5.51 15.21
CA THR A 130 2.33 5.56 13.80
C THR A 130 1.56 4.32 13.39
N ASP A 131 2.01 3.12 13.80
CA ASP A 131 1.27 1.87 13.55
C ASP A 131 -0.18 1.97 14.06
N SER A 132 -0.37 2.42 15.31
CA SER A 132 -1.70 2.60 15.91
C SER A 132 -2.56 3.57 15.10
N ARG A 133 -2.02 4.72 14.70
CA ARG A 133 -2.74 5.71 13.89
C ARG A 133 -3.10 5.17 12.50
N ILE A 134 -2.23 4.39 11.89
CA ILE A 134 -2.52 3.76 10.60
C ILE A 134 -3.70 2.80 10.75
N ARG A 135 -3.67 1.92 11.76
CA ARG A 135 -4.75 0.97 12.03
C ARG A 135 -6.09 1.65 12.33
N GLU A 136 -6.07 2.70 13.12
CA GLU A 136 -7.28 3.38 13.60
C GLU A 136 -7.88 4.36 12.59
N GLN A 137 -7.06 5.00 11.75
CA GLN A 137 -7.49 6.14 10.96
C GLN A 137 -7.25 5.99 9.45
N VAL A 138 -6.21 5.26 9.05
CA VAL A 138 -5.86 5.11 7.63
C VAL A 138 -6.55 3.89 7.04
N LEU A 139 -6.39 2.70 7.63
CA LEU A 139 -6.98 1.47 7.10
C LEU A 139 -8.51 1.55 6.93
N PRO A 140 -9.29 2.11 7.89
CA PRO A 140 -10.74 2.24 7.72
C PRO A 140 -11.13 3.09 6.51
N ALA A 141 -10.33 4.09 6.13
CA ALA A 141 -10.60 4.95 4.98
C ALA A 141 -10.51 4.21 3.62
N PHE A 142 -9.90 3.01 3.59
CA PHE A 142 -9.74 2.18 2.41
C PHE A 142 -10.48 0.84 2.51
N ALA A 143 -11.04 0.49 3.68
CA ALA A 143 -11.80 -0.74 3.89
C ALA A 143 -13.09 -0.81 3.04
N ASP A 144 -13.75 0.35 2.83
CA ASP A 144 -15.02 0.45 2.08
C ASP A 144 -14.86 0.39 0.55
N ILE A 145 -13.63 0.52 0.02
CA ILE A 145 -13.39 0.50 -1.43
C ILE A 145 -13.60 -0.91 -2.02
N ARG A 146 -13.66 -1.95 -1.17
CA ARG A 146 -13.90 -3.34 -1.58
C ARG A 146 -15.34 -3.63 -2.03
N HIS A 147 -16.32 -2.77 -1.72
CA HIS A 147 -17.75 -3.09 -1.88
C HIS A 147 -18.53 -2.27 -2.91
N ARG A 148 -17.93 -1.29 -3.59
CA ARG A 148 -18.64 -0.54 -4.62
C ARG A 148 -18.45 -1.15 -6.01
N VAL A 149 -19.17 -2.25 -6.24
CA VAL A 149 -19.47 -2.74 -7.58
C VAL A 149 -20.99 -2.72 -7.71
N ALA A 150 -21.49 -1.79 -8.54
CA ALA A 150 -22.85 -1.80 -9.07
C ALA A 150 -22.87 -2.65 -10.34
#